data_AF-A0A067R8Z8-F1
#
_entry.id   AF-A0A067R8Z8-F1
#
_cell.length_a   1.000
_cell.length_b   1.000
_cell.length_c   1.000
_cell.angle_alpha   90.00
_cell.angle_beta   90.00
_cell.angle_gamma   90.00
#
_symmetry.space_group_name_H-M   'P 1'
#
loop_
_entity.id
_entity.type
_entity.pdbx_description
1 polymer ?
#
loop_
_entity_poly.entity_id
_entity_poly.type
_entity_poly.pdbx_seq_one_letter_code
_entity_poly.pdbx_strand_id
1 'polypeptide(L)'
;MVFALRNIVRSNAGYVKKYWFYKENLPIISVRHHSYDPDGKTTVQILNRNVEGLMINSYSQFGFRLNNGMYILGPMAIFPRTVLSWNVGSERDINEDSLSLFCLLEPKIDILVLGVGDVRSSSVLDKSVLTFMTKYRISIEVLTTEQACATFNFLNSENRCVGGALIPPKTLRPTDDDVFMSKKRHKRLYGSGDDD
;
A
#
# COMPACT_ATOMS: atom_id res chain seq x y z
N MET A 1 20.40 4.77 15.53
CA MET A 1 20.33 3.34 15.17
C MET A 1 20.38 3.25 13.64
N VAL A 2 21.58 3.40 13.08
CA VAL A 2 21.84 3.48 11.64
C VAL A 2 22.61 2.23 11.27
N PHE A 3 21.91 1.13 10.98
CA PHE A 3 22.52 -0.10 10.46
C PHE A 3 21.43 -0.87 9.70
N ALA A 4 21.57 -0.89 8.36
CA ALA A 4 21.19 -1.99 7.46
C ALA A 4 20.73 -1.49 6.08
N LEU A 5 21.56 -0.72 5.36
CA LEU A 5 21.48 -0.63 3.90
C LEU A 5 22.89 -0.45 3.31
N ARG A 6 23.74 -1.46 3.50
CA ARG A 6 24.93 -1.66 2.68
C ARG A 6 25.11 -3.14 2.45
N ASN A 7 25.05 -3.52 1.17
CA ASN A 7 25.56 -4.73 0.53
C ASN A 7 24.47 -5.44 -0.28
N ILE A 8 24.45 -5.19 -1.59
CA ILE A 8 24.27 -6.19 -2.65
C ILE A 8 24.86 -5.54 -3.91
N VAL A 9 26.13 -5.84 -4.22
CA VAL A 9 26.62 -6.19 -5.58
C VAL A 9 27.95 -6.93 -5.40
N ARG A 10 28.01 -8.22 -5.74
CA ARG A 10 28.95 -8.86 -6.68
C ARG A 10 29.03 -10.39 -6.49
N SER A 11 28.67 -11.09 -7.57
CA SER A 11 29.28 -12.30 -8.16
C SER A 11 29.68 -13.48 -7.26
N ASN A 12 29.10 -14.66 -7.50
CA ASN A 12 29.83 -15.73 -8.20
C ASN A 12 28.96 -16.92 -8.62
N ALA A 13 29.52 -17.63 -9.59
CA ALA A 13 28.99 -18.71 -10.40
C ALA A 13 28.56 -19.99 -9.66
N GLY A 14 27.55 -20.63 -10.25
CA GLY A 14 27.49 -22.07 -10.55
C GLY A 14 27.26 -23.04 -9.41
N TYR A 15 26.10 -23.69 -9.38
CA TYR A 15 25.95 -25.13 -9.17
C TYR A 15 24.53 -25.57 -9.58
N VAL A 16 24.46 -26.49 -10.56
CA VAL A 16 23.24 -27.16 -11.03
C VAL A 16 22.97 -28.38 -10.15
N LYS A 17 21.75 -28.57 -9.65
CA LYS A 17 21.21 -29.89 -9.27
C LYS A 17 19.68 -29.92 -9.41
N LYS A 18 19.19 -31.11 -9.77
CA LYS A 18 18.01 -31.40 -10.59
C LYS A 18 17.19 -32.50 -9.88
N TYR A 19 15.85 -32.44 -10.04
CA TYR A 19 14.79 -33.43 -9.73
C TYR A 19 14.34 -33.53 -8.25
N TRP A 20 13.04 -33.64 -7.91
CA TRP A 20 12.01 -34.56 -8.45
C TRP A 20 10.57 -34.02 -8.50
N PHE A 21 9.80 -34.66 -9.40
CA PHE A 21 8.37 -34.59 -9.68
C PHE A 21 7.46 -34.94 -8.48
N TYR A 22 6.32 -34.24 -8.36
CA TYR A 22 5.02 -34.84 -8.01
C TYR A 22 3.96 -34.32 -8.99
N LYS A 23 3.11 -35.23 -9.46
CA LYS A 23 2.25 -35.12 -10.63
C LYS A 23 0.83 -35.44 -10.18
N GLU A 24 -0.11 -34.49 -10.24
CA GLU A 24 -1.54 -34.81 -10.15
C GLU A 24 -2.38 -33.99 -11.16
N ASN A 25 -2.85 -34.71 -12.17
CA ASN A 25 -4.13 -34.67 -12.89
C ASN A 25 -4.79 -33.33 -13.26
N LEU A 26 -4.57 -32.92 -14.51
CA LEU A 26 -5.52 -32.12 -15.31
C LEU A 26 -6.04 -32.99 -16.48
N PRO A 27 -7.31 -32.84 -16.90
CA PRO A 27 -7.91 -33.69 -17.93
C PRO A 27 -7.26 -33.46 -19.30
N ILE A 28 -6.95 -34.57 -19.98
CA ILE A 28 -6.32 -34.59 -21.30
C ILE A 28 -7.38 -34.28 -22.36
N ILE A 29 -7.33 -33.08 -22.95
CA ILE A 29 -8.09 -32.78 -24.18
C ILE A 29 -7.18 -33.13 -25.37
N SER A 30 -7.50 -34.25 -26.02
CA SER A 30 -6.89 -34.68 -27.28
C SER A 30 -7.25 -33.68 -28.38
N VAL A 31 -6.30 -32.84 -28.80
CA VAL A 31 -6.43 -32.04 -30.02
C VAL A 31 -5.73 -32.80 -31.15
N ARG A 32 -6.54 -33.35 -32.07
CA ARG A 32 -6.05 -34.01 -33.28
C ARG A 32 -5.31 -32.99 -34.16
N HIS A 33 -4.15 -33.42 -34.62
CA HIS A 33 -3.30 -32.74 -35.60
C HIS A 33 -4.07 -32.47 -36.89
N HIS A 34 -4.24 -31.20 -37.26
CA HIS A 34 -4.50 -30.78 -38.65
C HIS A 34 -3.45 -29.74 -39.03
N SER A 35 -2.91 -29.95 -40.22
CA SER A 35 -1.62 -29.52 -40.72
C SER A 35 -1.48 -28.01 -40.88
N TYR A 36 -0.26 -27.55 -40.65
CA TYR A 36 0.24 -26.18 -40.66
C TYR A 36 0.17 -25.51 -42.04
N ASP A 37 -0.22 -24.23 -42.06
CA ASP A 37 0.50 -23.11 -42.72
C ASP A 37 -0.41 -21.86 -42.66
N PRO A 38 -0.17 -20.92 -41.72
CA PRO A 38 0.45 -19.66 -42.11
C PRO A 38 1.21 -18.89 -41.01
N ASP A 39 2.24 -18.18 -41.45
CA ASP A 39 3.09 -17.24 -40.72
C ASP A 39 2.32 -16.14 -39.95
N GLY A 40 2.72 -15.88 -38.71
CA GLY A 40 2.67 -14.53 -38.12
C GLY A 40 1.52 -14.14 -37.17
N LYS A 41 0.73 -15.07 -36.59
CA LYS A 41 -0.25 -14.70 -35.55
C LYS A 41 0.24 -15.04 -34.16
N THR A 42 0.94 -14.10 -33.54
CA THR A 42 1.32 -14.13 -32.13
C THR A 42 0.06 -14.18 -31.26
N THR A 43 -0.21 -15.31 -30.61
CA THR A 43 -1.23 -15.40 -29.56
C THR A 43 -0.74 -14.65 -28.32
N VAL A 44 -1.22 -13.44 -28.14
CA VAL A 44 -1.02 -12.66 -26.91
C VAL A 44 -1.94 -13.25 -25.84
N GLN A 45 -1.37 -14.02 -24.90
CA GLN A 45 -2.07 -14.32 -23.66
C GLN A 45 -1.99 -13.08 -22.76
N ILE A 46 -3.05 -12.29 -22.75
CA ILE A 46 -3.23 -11.19 -21.80
C ILE A 46 -3.43 -11.81 -20.41
N LEU A 47 -2.33 -12.02 -19.69
CA LEU A 47 -2.31 -12.37 -18.28
C LEU A 47 -2.67 -11.11 -17.48
N ASN A 48 -3.95 -10.91 -17.21
CA ASN A 48 -4.42 -9.90 -16.27
C ASN A 48 -3.96 -10.30 -14.85
N ARG A 49 -2.75 -9.89 -14.43
CA ARG A 49 -2.25 -10.06 -13.07
C ARG A 49 -2.84 -8.97 -12.18
N ASN A 50 -4.13 -9.07 -11.86
CA ASN A 50 -4.75 -8.27 -10.82
C ASN A 50 -4.28 -8.78 -9.45
N VAL A 51 -3.05 -8.44 -9.05
CA VAL A 51 -2.64 -8.54 -7.66
C VAL A 51 -3.13 -7.24 -7.01
N GLU A 52 -4.27 -7.32 -6.33
CA GLU A 52 -4.87 -6.19 -5.60
C GLU A 52 -3.83 -5.52 -4.71
N GLY A 53 -3.79 -4.19 -4.75
CA GLY A 53 -2.89 -3.41 -3.92
C GLY A 53 -3.29 -3.44 -2.44
N LEU A 54 -2.38 -3.04 -1.57
CA LEU A 54 -2.68 -2.76 -0.18
C LEU A 54 -3.66 -1.59 -0.10
N MET A 55 -4.75 -1.78 0.64
CA MET A 55 -5.75 -0.74 0.90
C MET A 55 -5.88 -0.52 2.39
N ILE A 56 -6.19 0.71 2.78
CA ILE A 56 -6.43 1.10 4.17
C ILE A 56 -7.92 0.95 4.45
N ASN A 57 -8.26 0.03 5.36
CA ASN A 57 -9.64 -0.27 5.73
C ASN A 57 -10.17 0.65 6.83
N SER A 58 -9.33 0.92 7.83
CA SER A 58 -9.72 1.73 8.99
C SER A 58 -8.49 2.29 9.68
N TYR A 59 -8.67 3.36 10.45
CA TYR A 59 -7.61 3.94 11.29
C TYR A 59 -8.12 4.14 12.72
N SER A 60 -7.18 4.41 13.62
CA SER A 60 -7.39 4.67 15.04
C SER A 60 -6.33 5.63 15.54
N GLN A 61 -6.38 6.03 16.81
CA GLN A 61 -5.33 6.87 17.40
C GLN A 61 -3.96 6.19 17.47
N PHE A 62 -3.95 4.85 17.40
CA PHE A 62 -2.73 4.07 17.52
C PHE A 62 -2.15 3.66 16.17
N GLY A 63 -2.88 3.77 15.07
CA GLY A 63 -2.43 3.18 13.81
C GLY A 63 -3.53 2.85 12.81
N PHE A 64 -3.16 2.02 11.83
CA PHE A 64 -3.93 1.73 10.61
C PHE A 64 -4.16 0.24 10.43
N ARG A 65 -5.33 -0.11 9.89
CA ARG A 65 -5.69 -1.48 9.50
C ARG A 65 -5.77 -1.59 7.99
N LEU A 66 -5.14 -2.62 7.45
CA LEU A 66 -5.10 -2.88 6.01
C LEU A 66 -6.07 -4.00 5.60
N ASN A 67 -6.37 -4.07 4.29
CA ASN A 67 -7.25 -5.07 3.69
C ASN A 67 -6.78 -6.52 3.88
N ASN A 68 -5.48 -6.75 3.98
CA ASN A 68 -4.90 -8.06 4.23
C ASN A 68 -4.94 -8.50 5.72
N GLY A 69 -5.58 -7.71 6.59
CA GLY A 69 -5.69 -7.99 8.02
C GLY A 69 -4.53 -7.48 8.88
N MET A 70 -3.46 -6.95 8.28
CA MET A 70 -2.36 -6.33 9.03
C MET A 70 -2.81 -5.08 9.78
N TYR A 71 -2.21 -4.87 10.95
CA TYR A 71 -2.39 -3.66 11.75
C TYR A 71 -1.03 -3.02 12.00
N ILE A 72 -0.88 -1.78 11.54
CA ILE A 72 0.36 -1.01 11.64
C ILE A 72 0.20 0.01 12.74
N LEU A 73 1.07 -0.06 13.75
CA LEU A 73 1.10 0.88 14.86
C LEU A 73 1.94 2.10 14.50
N GLY A 74 1.43 3.28 14.83
CA GLY A 74 2.08 4.55 14.62
C GLY A 74 2.08 5.01 13.16
N PRO A 75 2.95 5.99 12.84
CA PRO A 75 3.09 6.52 11.50
C PRO A 75 3.65 5.51 10.50
N MET A 76 3.17 5.63 9.26
CA MET A 76 3.31 4.59 8.25
C MET A 76 3.61 5.19 6.88
N ALA A 77 4.55 4.57 6.17
CA ALA A 77 4.79 4.77 4.76
C ALA A 77 4.18 3.57 4.01
N ILE A 78 3.20 3.83 3.14
CA ILE A 78 2.47 2.80 2.39
C ILE A 78 2.63 2.99 0.89
N PHE A 79 2.73 1.87 0.20
CA PHE A 79 2.88 1.76 -1.25
C PHE A 79 1.90 0.70 -1.75
N PRO A 80 1.68 0.58 -3.07
CA PRO A 80 0.71 -0.37 -3.63
C PRO A 80 0.89 -1.80 -3.15
N ARG A 81 2.11 -2.23 -2.81
CA ARG A 81 2.39 -3.62 -2.41
C ARG A 81 3.13 -3.78 -1.09
N THR A 82 3.57 -2.67 -0.49
CA THR A 82 4.45 -2.69 0.67
C THR A 82 4.07 -1.63 1.67
N VAL A 83 4.36 -1.90 2.93
CA VAL A 83 4.10 -0.98 4.03
C VAL A 83 5.28 -1.00 4.98
N LEU A 84 5.67 0.17 5.47
CA LEU A 84 6.84 0.39 6.32
C LEU A 84 6.45 1.32 7.46
N SER A 85 7.09 1.15 8.62
CA SER A 85 6.99 2.15 9.69
C SER A 85 7.71 3.42 9.24
N TRP A 86 7.07 4.56 9.45
CA TRP A 86 7.63 5.87 9.14
C TRP A 86 8.12 6.54 10.42
N ASN A 87 9.41 6.88 10.46
CA ASN A 87 10.06 7.39 11.67
C ASN A 87 9.84 8.90 11.84
N VAL A 88 8.60 9.29 12.12
CA VAL A 88 8.14 10.66 12.34
C VAL A 88 7.20 10.63 13.55
N GLY A 89 7.34 11.54 14.51
CA GLY A 89 6.45 11.61 15.68
C GLY A 89 5.29 12.58 15.47
N SER A 90 5.50 13.60 14.65
CA SER A 90 4.54 14.66 14.37
C SER A 90 4.81 15.32 13.01
N GLU A 91 3.89 16.17 12.56
CA GLU A 91 4.06 16.99 11.34
C GLU A 91 5.36 17.83 11.31
N ARG A 92 5.95 18.12 12.48
CA ARG A 92 7.19 18.91 12.60
C ARG A 92 8.46 18.12 12.28
N ASP A 93 8.39 16.78 12.36
CA ASP A 93 9.52 15.92 12.06
C ASP A 93 9.61 15.58 10.56
N ILE A 94 8.72 16.16 9.75
CA ILE A 94 8.68 15.99 8.30
C ILE A 94 9.74 16.88 7.66
N ASN A 95 10.78 16.25 7.13
CA ASN A 95 11.89 16.87 6.44
C ASN A 95 12.35 16.01 5.25
N GLU A 96 13.37 16.48 4.52
CA GLU A 96 13.93 15.79 3.35
C GLU A 96 14.38 14.36 3.66
N ASP A 97 15.04 14.14 4.81
CA ASP A 97 15.53 12.82 5.22
C ASP A 97 14.36 11.86 5.49
N SER A 98 13.31 12.34 6.17
CA SER A 98 12.10 11.55 6.47
C SER A 98 11.34 11.14 5.20
N LEU A 99 11.49 11.92 4.11
CA LEU A 99 10.82 11.68 2.83
C LEU A 99 11.72 11.02 1.77
N SER A 100 13.02 10.90 2.05
CA SER A 100 14.01 10.36 1.11
C SER A 100 13.65 8.97 0.59
N LEU A 101 13.01 8.12 1.41
CA LEU A 101 12.52 6.80 1.01
C LEU A 101 11.61 6.85 -0.22
N PHE A 102 10.71 7.84 -0.30
CA PHE A 102 9.77 7.98 -1.41
C PHE A 102 10.46 8.35 -2.73
N CYS A 103 11.67 8.91 -2.66
CA CYS A 103 12.46 9.32 -3.82
C CYS A 103 13.33 8.20 -4.39
N LEU A 104 13.53 7.11 -3.64
CA LEU A 104 14.47 6.04 -3.97
C LEU A 104 13.81 4.79 -4.60
N LEU A 105 12.48 4.77 -4.66
CA LEU A 105 11.73 3.58 -5.08
C LEU A 105 11.57 3.50 -6.61
N GLU A 106 11.55 2.26 -7.09
CA GLU A 106 11.14 1.91 -8.45
C GLU A 106 9.90 1.01 -8.43
N PRO A 107 8.86 1.28 -9.24
CA PRO A 107 8.73 2.42 -10.15
C PRO A 107 8.65 3.75 -9.38
N LYS A 108 9.05 4.82 -10.06
CA LYS A 108 9.04 6.17 -9.49
C LYS A 108 7.62 6.57 -9.08
N ILE A 109 7.51 7.17 -7.91
CA ILE A 109 6.25 7.73 -7.39
C ILE A 109 5.95 9.05 -8.09
N ASP A 110 4.72 9.22 -8.54
CA ASP A 110 4.24 10.47 -9.16
C ASP A 110 3.56 11.37 -8.12
N ILE A 111 2.86 10.77 -7.16
CA ILE A 111 2.11 11.47 -6.12
C ILE A 111 2.40 10.86 -4.75
N LEU A 112 2.78 11.71 -3.79
CA LEU A 112 2.82 11.40 -2.38
C LEU A 112 1.61 12.02 -1.66
N VAL A 113 0.76 11.17 -1.11
CA VAL A 113 -0.34 11.59 -0.23
C VAL A 113 0.18 11.64 1.21
N LEU A 114 0.17 12.83 1.81
CA LEU A 114 0.66 13.08 3.15
C LEU A 114 -0.49 13.35 4.12
N GLY A 115 -0.75 12.40 5.04
CA GLY A 115 -1.76 12.52 6.09
C GLY A 115 -1.16 13.02 7.40
N VAL A 116 -1.49 14.25 7.80
CA VAL A 116 -0.89 14.95 8.96
C VAL A 116 -1.68 14.83 10.27
N GLY A 117 -2.65 13.90 10.36
CA GLY A 117 -3.55 13.77 11.50
C GLY A 117 -4.88 14.51 11.31
N ASP A 118 -5.43 15.04 12.40
CA ASP A 118 -6.82 15.53 12.50
C ASP A 118 -6.93 17.04 12.29
N VAL A 119 -5.87 17.78 12.58
CA VAL A 119 -5.91 19.24 12.46
C VAL A 119 -5.13 19.66 11.25
N ARG A 120 -5.76 20.41 10.33
CA ARG A 120 -5.04 21.23 9.36
C ARG A 120 -4.38 22.44 10.03
N SER A 121 -3.64 22.20 11.13
CA SER A 121 -2.84 23.22 11.80
C SER A 121 -1.53 23.47 11.08
N SER A 122 -1.19 22.67 10.07
CA SER A 122 0.06 22.84 9.34
C SER A 122 0.07 24.20 8.65
N SER A 123 0.83 25.13 9.24
CA SER A 123 1.72 25.99 8.47
C SER A 123 2.21 25.18 7.28
N VAL A 124 1.86 25.64 6.07
CA VAL A 124 2.26 25.07 4.77
C VAL A 124 3.63 24.41 4.93
N LEU A 125 3.72 23.11 4.58
CA LEU A 125 4.97 22.33 4.62
C LEU A 125 6.18 23.21 4.29
N ASP A 126 7.28 22.99 4.98
CA ASP A 126 8.47 23.81 4.77
C ASP A 126 8.85 23.87 3.28
N LYS A 127 9.23 25.06 2.80
CA LYS A 127 9.55 25.29 1.39
C LYS A 127 10.70 24.41 0.92
N SER A 128 11.60 24.04 1.83
CA SER A 128 12.68 23.07 1.61
C SER A 128 12.13 21.73 1.12
N VAL A 129 11.15 21.17 1.83
CA VAL A 129 10.46 19.90 1.50
C VAL A 129 9.78 19.97 0.13
N LEU A 130 9.06 21.06 -0.15
CA LEU A 130 8.40 21.24 -1.44
C LEU A 130 9.41 21.31 -2.60
N THR A 131 10.52 22.01 -2.39
CA THR A 131 11.61 22.13 -3.38
C THR A 131 12.30 20.78 -3.61
N PHE A 132 12.58 20.05 -2.52
CA PHE A 132 13.15 18.71 -2.55
C PHE A 132 12.28 17.76 -3.37
N MET A 133 10.98 17.70 -3.10
CA MET A 133 10.07 16.79 -3.80
C MET A 133 9.87 17.19 -5.28
N THR A 134 9.87 18.49 -5.57
CA THR A 134 9.83 19.02 -6.95
C THR A 134 11.07 18.59 -7.74
N LYS A 135 12.27 18.56 -7.13
CA LYS A 135 13.50 18.05 -7.77
C LYS A 135 13.35 16.59 -8.22
N TYR A 136 12.66 15.78 -7.42
CA TYR A 136 12.33 14.40 -7.79
C TYR A 136 11.07 14.30 -8.65
N ARG A 137 10.42 15.40 -9.04
CA ARG A 137 9.13 15.45 -9.77
C ARG A 137 8.05 14.58 -9.11
N ILE A 138 7.94 14.65 -7.78
CA ILE A 138 6.90 14.00 -7.01
C ILE A 138 5.94 15.10 -6.52
N SER A 139 4.67 15.00 -6.88
CA SER A 139 3.62 15.91 -6.38
C SER A 139 3.25 15.53 -4.94
N ILE A 140 3.14 16.50 -4.04
CA ILE A 140 2.68 16.25 -2.66
C ILE A 140 1.25 16.74 -2.50
N GLU A 141 0.40 15.90 -1.91
CA GLU A 141 -0.95 16.27 -1.48
C GLU A 141 -1.06 16.16 0.03
N VAL A 142 -1.24 17.29 0.73
CA VAL A 142 -1.32 17.34 2.19
C VAL A 142 -2.77 17.34 2.64
N LEU A 143 -3.16 16.34 3.40
CA LEU A 143 -4.54 16.07 3.78
C LEU A 143 -4.65 15.70 5.26
N THR A 144 -5.88 15.73 5.80
CA THR A 144 -6.15 15.05 7.07
C THR A 144 -5.97 13.54 6.89
N THR A 145 -5.68 12.79 7.94
CA THR A 145 -5.44 11.35 7.83
C THR A 145 -6.63 10.60 7.25
N GLU A 146 -7.85 11.00 7.59
CA GLU A 146 -9.08 10.46 7.00
C GLU A 146 -9.11 10.62 5.47
N GLN A 147 -8.90 11.86 5.01
CA GLN A 147 -8.89 12.19 3.58
C GLN A 147 -7.73 11.50 2.86
N ALA A 148 -6.55 11.48 3.48
CA ALA A 148 -5.37 10.84 2.94
C ALA A 148 -5.57 9.33 2.73
N CYS A 149 -6.25 8.63 3.65
CA CYS A 149 -6.58 7.22 3.48
C CYS A 149 -7.47 7.00 2.26
N ALA A 150 -8.51 7.82 2.08
CA ALA A 150 -9.42 7.72 0.94
C ALA A 150 -8.69 8.04 -0.38
N THR A 151 -7.93 9.13 -0.44
CA THR A 151 -7.16 9.53 -1.63
C THR A 151 -6.13 8.49 -2.01
N PHE A 152 -5.37 7.94 -1.06
CA PHE A 152 -4.43 6.86 -1.32
C PHE A 152 -5.13 5.65 -1.93
N ASN A 153 -6.22 5.17 -1.31
CA ASN A 153 -6.96 4.02 -1.82
C ASN A 153 -7.49 4.25 -3.24
N PHE A 154 -8.01 5.45 -3.51
CA PHE A 154 -8.51 5.83 -4.84
C PHE A 154 -7.39 5.78 -5.88
N LEU A 155 -6.29 6.51 -5.65
CA LEU A 155 -5.14 6.53 -6.58
C LEU A 155 -4.50 5.15 -6.76
N ASN A 156 -4.44 4.36 -5.69
CA ASN A 156 -3.92 3.00 -5.75
C ASN A 156 -4.84 2.07 -6.56
N SER A 157 -6.17 2.23 -6.45
CA SER A 157 -7.14 1.46 -7.23
C SER A 157 -7.09 1.81 -8.73
N GLU A 158 -6.71 3.03 -9.08
CA GLU A 158 -6.42 3.47 -10.45
C GLU A 158 -5.07 2.95 -10.98
N ASN A 159 -4.34 2.14 -10.21
CA ASN A 159 -3.00 1.65 -10.55
C ASN A 159 -1.98 2.77 -10.83
N ARG A 160 -2.12 3.92 -10.15
CA ARG A 160 -1.13 5.00 -10.23
C ARG A 160 0.07 4.71 -9.34
N CYS A 161 1.23 5.26 -9.70
CA CYS A 161 2.43 5.18 -8.85
C CYS A 161 2.29 6.17 -7.67
N VAL A 162 1.54 5.76 -6.65
CA VAL A 162 1.24 6.56 -5.46
C VAL A 162 2.04 6.05 -4.24
N GLY A 163 2.52 6.98 -3.43
CA GLY A 163 2.99 6.72 -2.07
C GLY A 163 2.07 7.38 -1.05
N GLY A 164 1.94 6.77 0.12
CA GLY A 164 1.26 7.37 1.27
C GLY A 164 2.22 7.52 2.45
N ALA A 165 2.22 8.68 3.09
CA ALA A 165 2.90 8.94 4.36
C ALA A 165 1.83 9.40 5.36
N LEU A 166 1.52 8.59 6.37
CA LEU A 166 0.33 8.78 7.20
C LEU A 166 0.69 8.79 8.67
N ILE A 167 0.27 9.82 9.39
CA ILE A 167 0.34 9.92 10.85
C ILE A 167 -1.05 9.56 11.41
N PRO A 168 -1.16 8.66 12.41
CA PRO A 168 -2.44 8.39 13.05
C PRO A 168 -3.03 9.66 13.67
N PRO A 169 -4.36 9.84 13.61
CA PRO A 169 -4.97 10.99 14.22
C PRO A 169 -4.86 10.95 15.75
N LYS A 170 -4.70 12.11 16.39
CA LYS A 170 -4.71 12.24 17.86
C LYS A 170 -6.12 12.14 18.44
N THR A 171 -7.12 12.59 17.70
CA THR A 171 -8.54 12.57 18.07
C THR A 171 -9.35 11.83 17.01
N LEU A 172 -10.25 10.95 17.46
CA LEU A 172 -11.21 10.30 16.58
C LEU A 172 -12.53 11.03 16.75
N ARG A 173 -13.09 11.49 15.64
CA ARG A 173 -14.46 12.00 15.59
C ARG A 173 -15.31 10.92 14.94
N PRO A 174 -15.95 10.04 15.72
CA PRO A 174 -16.83 9.02 15.14
C PRO A 174 -17.98 9.72 14.43
N THR A 175 -18.24 9.28 13.20
CA THR A 175 -19.45 9.70 12.47
C THR A 175 -20.66 8.95 13.03
N ASP A 176 -21.87 9.47 12.76
CA ASP A 176 -23.10 8.79 13.18
C ASP A 176 -23.20 7.37 12.59
N ASP A 177 -22.67 7.17 11.38
CA ASP A 177 -22.57 5.88 10.72
C ASP A 177 -21.63 4.92 11.46
N ASP A 178 -20.47 5.40 11.93
CA ASP A 178 -19.54 4.60 12.74
C ASP A 178 -20.18 4.10 14.04
N VAL A 179 -20.94 4.99 14.70
CA VAL A 179 -21.67 4.68 15.93
C VAL A 179 -22.76 3.64 15.65
N PHE A 180 -23.54 3.83 14.57
CA PHE A 180 -24.60 2.90 14.17
C PHE A 180 -24.04 1.51 13.85
N MET A 181 -22.97 1.44 13.05
CA MET A 181 -22.33 0.18 12.68
C MET A 181 -21.73 -0.54 13.89
N SER A 182 -21.15 0.20 14.83
CA SER A 182 -20.65 -0.35 16.09
C SER A 182 -21.77 -0.96 16.94
N LYS A 183 -22.91 -0.27 17.07
CA LYS A 183 -24.11 -0.80 17.77
C LYS A 183 -24.65 -2.06 17.09
N LYS A 184 -24.75 -2.06 15.77
CA LYS A 184 -25.19 -3.24 14.99
C LYS A 184 -24.26 -4.43 15.18
N ARG A 185 -22.95 -4.20 15.17
CA ARG A 185 -21.94 -5.25 15.42
C ARG A 185 -22.02 -5.80 16.83
N HIS A 186 -22.19 -4.92 17.83
CA HIS A 186 -22.37 -5.32 19.23
C HIS A 186 -23.62 -6.20 19.40
N LYS A 187 -24.76 -5.79 18.84
CA LYS A 187 -26.00 -6.59 18.87
C LYS A 187 -25.83 -7.96 18.19
N ARG A 188 -25.05 -8.06 17.12
CA ARG A 188 -24.78 -9.35 16.46
C ARG A 188 -23.91 -10.30 17.28
N LEU A 189 -23.00 -9.77 18.07
CA LEU A 189 -22.06 -10.57 18.86
C LEU A 189 -22.65 -11.03 20.20
N TYR A 190 -23.57 -10.25 20.77
CA TYR A 190 -24.08 -10.48 22.13
C TYR A 190 -25.62 -10.54 22.23
N GLY A 191 -26.36 -10.22 21.15
CA GLY A 191 -27.82 -10.10 21.17
C GLY A 191 -28.59 -11.35 20.80
N SER A 192 -27.96 -12.53 20.81
CA SER A 192 -28.63 -13.83 20.67
C SER A 192 -28.69 -14.50 22.04
N GLY A 193 -29.57 -14.01 22.91
CA GLY A 193 -29.68 -14.47 24.29
C GLY A 193 -31.08 -14.46 24.91
N ASP A 194 -32.01 -13.62 24.45
CA ASP A 194 -33.33 -13.51 25.07
C ASP A 194 -34.43 -13.51 24.00
N ASP A 195 -34.92 -14.70 23.66
CA ASP A 195 -36.23 -14.93 23.02
C ASP A 195 -36.67 -16.36 23.42
N ASP A 196 -37.28 -16.47 24.61
CA ASP A 196 -38.15 -17.58 25.07
C ASP A 196 -39.52 -16.98 25.44
#